data_AF-A0A2E3ZI81-F1
#
_entry.id   AF-A0A2E3ZI81-F1
#
_cell.length_a   1.000
_cell.length_b   1.000
_cell.length_c   1.000
_cell.angle_alpha   90.00
_cell.angle_beta   90.00
_cell.angle_gamma   90.00
#
_symmetry.space_group_name_H-M   'P 1'
#
loop_
_entity.id
_entity.type
_entity.pdbx_description
1 polymer ?
#
loop_
_entity_poly.entity_id
_entity_poly.type
_entity_poly.pdbx_seq_one_letter_code
_entity_poly.pdbx_strand_id
1 'polypeptide(L)'
;MFASLAAALYLLGLVLRNQQLVTVAVVFLSFLTYAAFRTSHADVAATGRRMEDQDFDEGVQFRNLNAMRQLSQARVFEDSDIDITLRIQNLSNLSKILEVRDSVPEVMRVKKGANYALMELGGRRETELKYTLECPLRGFYTIGPVAVRVQDTFGLFHREKEIHLYDDFLVFPKMEDVKDAFVKSKVPKIFTGAVNIRQPGEGSNFYNLREYIPGDPMRKVNWKAMARAGKMMVNEFERDAVSDIILIIDSRSVAETGPVSRNSLVYSTRAAASLAQYFLSRRDSVGLVIYGDEILSVDRDTGKKQLYILLTKLAGAMARGNTPLKVVTNRIMPHINKGSPIIILSPLEDDPTVVDAIRDFRAREFDVTVLSPSSLEFEFDARRLDRTGYEVLKTERDILISELRGLGANVMDWEPDMLLSTALAGARGF
;
A
#
# COMPACT_ATOMS: atom_id res chain seq x y z
N MET A 1 14.18 -21.55 -32.39
CA MET A 1 15.03 -22.74 -32.62
C MET A 1 14.24 -24.05 -32.69
N PHE A 2 13.27 -24.29 -31.80
CA PHE A 2 12.46 -25.53 -31.82
C PHE A 2 11.40 -25.60 -32.93
N ALA A 3 10.80 -24.48 -33.33
CA ALA A 3 9.82 -24.44 -34.42
C ALA A 3 10.44 -24.78 -35.80
N SER A 4 11.67 -24.32 -36.05
CA SER A 4 12.42 -24.64 -37.27
C SER A 4 12.81 -26.12 -37.36
N LEU A 5 13.10 -26.75 -36.21
CA LEU A 5 13.37 -28.20 -36.14
C LEU A 5 12.11 -29.03 -36.44
N ALA A 6 10.96 -28.64 -35.91
CA ALA A 6 9.68 -29.31 -36.17
C ALA A 6 9.28 -29.21 -37.65
N ALA A 7 9.45 -28.04 -38.27
CA ALA A 7 9.20 -27.86 -39.70
C ALA A 7 10.13 -28.70 -40.58
N ALA A 8 11.42 -28.80 -40.21
CA ALA A 8 12.39 -29.62 -40.92
C ALA A 8 12.05 -31.13 -40.82
N LEU A 9 11.65 -31.62 -39.64
CA LEU A 9 11.22 -33.01 -39.44
C LEU A 9 9.94 -33.34 -40.23
N TYR A 10 9.00 -32.39 -40.30
CA TYR A 10 7.78 -32.55 -41.09
C TYR A 10 8.07 -32.68 -42.59
N LEU A 11 8.90 -31.78 -43.13
CA LEU A 11 9.30 -31.81 -44.54
C LEU A 11 10.11 -33.06 -44.87
N LEU A 12 11.03 -33.47 -43.99
CA LEU A 12 11.81 -34.69 -44.15
C LEU A 12 10.90 -35.93 -44.13
N GLY A 13 9.90 -35.97 -43.24
CA GLY A 13 8.90 -37.03 -43.17
C GLY A 13 8.06 -37.15 -44.44
N LEU A 14 7.70 -36.03 -45.07
CA LEU A 14 6.99 -36.01 -46.35
C LEU A 14 7.86 -36.51 -47.50
N VAL A 15 9.12 -36.07 -47.57
CA VAL A 15 10.07 -36.48 -48.63
C VAL A 15 10.38 -37.97 -48.54
N LEU A 16 10.58 -38.49 -47.33
CA LEU A 16 10.89 -39.90 -47.09
C LEU A 16 9.63 -40.78 -47.03
N ARG A 17 8.42 -40.22 -47.20
CA ARG A 17 7.12 -40.89 -47.02
C ARG A 17 7.02 -41.67 -45.69
N ASN A 18 7.61 -41.14 -44.62
CA ASN A 18 7.59 -41.77 -43.31
C ASN A 18 6.55 -41.10 -42.41
N GLN A 19 5.42 -41.76 -42.20
CA GLN A 19 4.29 -41.26 -41.43
C GLN A 19 4.62 -41.01 -39.94
N GLN A 20 5.57 -41.74 -39.36
CA GLN A 20 5.94 -41.55 -37.96
C GLN A 20 6.63 -40.20 -37.74
N LEU A 21 7.55 -39.81 -38.63
CA LEU A 21 8.23 -38.50 -38.56
C LEU A 21 7.26 -37.33 -38.69
N VAL A 22 6.28 -37.47 -39.59
CA VAL A 22 5.21 -36.47 -39.77
C VAL A 22 4.39 -36.32 -38.49
N THR A 23 4.03 -37.44 -37.85
CA THR A 23 3.22 -37.44 -36.63
C THR A 23 3.97 -36.80 -35.47
N VAL A 24 5.25 -37.14 -35.27
CA VAL A 24 6.09 -36.52 -34.22
C VAL A 24 6.22 -35.02 -34.44
N ALA A 25 6.43 -34.59 -35.69
CA ALA A 25 6.55 -33.17 -36.01
C ALA A 25 5.27 -32.38 -35.69
N VAL A 26 4.09 -32.92 -36.01
CA VAL A 26 2.78 -32.29 -35.73
C VAL A 26 2.53 -32.18 -34.23
N VAL A 27 2.79 -33.24 -33.46
CA VAL A 27 2.65 -33.23 -32.00
C VAL A 27 3.59 -32.18 -31.39
N PHE A 28 4.84 -32.12 -31.85
CA PHE A 28 5.81 -31.15 -31.36
C PHE A 28 5.40 -29.70 -31.69
N LEU A 29 4.84 -29.47 -32.88
CA LEU A 29 4.33 -28.16 -33.29
C LEU A 29 3.13 -27.73 -32.43
N SER A 30 2.21 -28.66 -32.14
CA SER A 30 1.04 -28.43 -31.27
C SER A 30 1.44 -28.10 -29.82
N PHE A 31 2.48 -28.77 -29.31
CA PHE A 31 3.01 -28.51 -27.98
C PHE A 31 3.67 -27.13 -27.90
N LEU A 32 4.43 -26.74 -28.92
CA LEU A 32 5.05 -25.41 -28.98
C LEU A 32 4.00 -24.29 -29.10
N THR A 33 2.91 -24.52 -29.85
CA THR A 33 1.81 -23.53 -29.94
C THR A 33 1.08 -23.39 -28.61
N TYR A 34 0.81 -24.50 -27.93
CA TYR A 34 0.20 -24.47 -26.59
C TYR A 34 1.11 -23.82 -25.54
N ALA A 35 2.41 -24.10 -25.58
CA ALA A 35 3.39 -23.49 -24.68
C ALA A 35 3.49 -21.98 -24.90
N ALA A 36 3.54 -21.52 -26.16
CA ALA A 36 3.54 -20.10 -26.50
C ALA A 36 2.28 -19.37 -26.00
N PHE A 37 1.12 -20.02 -26.10
CA PHE A 37 -0.16 -19.50 -25.61
C PHE A 37 -0.19 -19.37 -24.08
N ARG A 38 0.45 -20.29 -23.36
CA ARG A 38 0.55 -20.28 -21.89
C ARG A 38 1.60 -19.30 -21.34
N THR A 39 2.70 -19.05 -22.07
CA THR A 39 3.77 -18.14 -21.62
C THR A 39 3.44 -16.66 -21.81
N SER A 40 2.39 -16.31 -22.57
CA SER A 40 1.94 -14.92 -22.76
C SER A 40 1.28 -14.29 -21.52
N HIS A 41 1.39 -14.91 -20.34
CA HIS A 41 0.83 -14.42 -19.06
C HIS A 41 1.90 -14.13 -18.00
N ALA A 42 3.18 -14.02 -18.38
CA ALA A 42 4.25 -13.62 -17.48
C ALA A 42 5.08 -12.52 -18.12
N ASP A 43 4.65 -11.27 -17.93
CA ASP A 43 5.56 -10.17 -17.55
C ASP A 43 4.76 -8.91 -17.23
N VAL A 44 4.85 -8.50 -15.96
CA VAL A 44 4.43 -7.20 -15.45
C VAL A 44 5.68 -6.32 -15.39
N ALA A 45 5.68 -5.17 -16.08
CA ALA A 45 6.19 -3.91 -15.55
C ALA A 45 6.12 -2.76 -16.57
N ALA A 46 5.55 -1.65 -16.09
CA ALA A 46 5.97 -0.28 -16.35
C ALA A 46 6.23 0.14 -17.80
N THR A 47 5.27 0.85 -18.38
CA THR A 47 5.44 2.17 -19.02
C THR A 47 4.14 2.49 -19.75
N GLY A 48 3.72 3.76 -19.73
CA GLY A 48 2.58 4.26 -20.51
C GLY A 48 2.84 4.16 -22.02
N ARG A 49 2.76 2.95 -22.57
CA ARG A 49 2.82 2.68 -24.00
C ARG A 49 1.41 2.43 -24.52
N ARG A 50 1.05 3.16 -25.57
CA ARG A 50 0.11 2.68 -26.59
C ARG A 50 0.61 1.32 -27.05
N MET A 51 -0.20 0.29 -26.87
CA MET A 51 0.11 -1.04 -27.36
C MET A 51 -0.45 -1.16 -28.78
N GLU A 52 0.45 -1.44 -29.73
CA GLU A 52 0.12 -1.75 -31.12
C GLU A 52 -0.62 -3.08 -31.22
N ASP A 53 -1.55 -3.12 -32.16
CA ASP A 53 -2.48 -4.20 -32.45
C ASP A 53 -1.80 -5.58 -32.54
N GLN A 54 -2.13 -6.48 -31.60
CA GLN A 54 -1.96 -7.92 -31.83
C GLN A 54 -3.17 -8.43 -32.60
N ASP A 55 -2.97 -8.53 -33.91
CA ASP A 55 -3.94 -9.06 -34.86
C ASP A 55 -4.09 -10.58 -34.74
N PHE A 56 -5.17 -11.00 -34.09
CA PHE A 56 -5.85 -12.25 -34.41
C PHE A 56 -7.08 -11.96 -35.28
N ASP A 57 -7.29 -12.83 -36.25
CA ASP A 57 -8.20 -12.74 -37.39
C ASP A 57 -9.68 -12.56 -36.98
N GLU A 58 -10.10 -11.31 -36.67
CA GLU A 58 -11.45 -11.02 -36.19
C GLU A 58 -12.06 -9.77 -36.83
N GLY A 59 -12.88 -10.00 -37.86
CA GLY A 59 -13.95 -9.12 -38.37
C GLY A 59 -13.70 -7.59 -38.38
N VAL A 60 -13.61 -7.03 -39.60
CA VAL A 60 -13.51 -5.60 -39.99
C VAL A 60 -14.31 -4.58 -39.13
N GLN A 61 -15.33 -4.99 -38.40
CA GLN A 61 -16.16 -4.11 -37.57
C GLN A 61 -15.61 -3.79 -36.17
N PHE A 62 -14.70 -4.59 -35.58
CA PHE A 62 -14.23 -4.37 -34.19
C PHE A 62 -12.90 -3.62 -34.07
N ARG A 63 -12.04 -3.65 -35.10
CA ARG A 63 -10.79 -2.84 -35.16
C ARG A 63 -11.01 -1.33 -35.07
N ASN A 64 -12.27 -0.89 -35.12
CA ASN A 64 -12.63 0.50 -35.31
C ASN A 64 -13.19 1.17 -34.04
N LEU A 65 -13.03 0.59 -32.86
CA LEU A 65 -13.33 1.27 -31.61
C LEU A 65 -12.03 1.48 -30.83
N ASN A 66 -11.77 2.73 -30.47
CA ASN A 66 -10.66 3.09 -29.59
C ASN A 66 -11.22 3.66 -28.30
N ALA A 67 -10.66 3.27 -27.16
CA ALA A 67 -11.04 3.77 -25.85
C ALA A 67 -9.82 4.33 -25.12
N MET A 68 -9.99 5.47 -24.47
CA MET A 68 -8.99 6.10 -23.62
C MET A 68 -9.65 6.53 -22.32
N ARG A 69 -9.00 6.27 -21.19
CA ARG A 69 -9.50 6.66 -19.88
C ARG A 69 -8.52 7.62 -19.23
N GLN A 70 -9.06 8.60 -18.52
CA GLN A 70 -8.31 9.55 -17.73
C GLN A 70 -8.92 9.62 -16.33
N LEU A 71 -8.08 9.42 -15.32
CA LEU A 71 -8.42 9.61 -13.91
C LEU A 71 -7.99 11.02 -13.50
N SER A 72 -8.76 11.69 -12.64
CA SER A 72 -8.37 12.98 -12.09
C SER A 72 -7.11 12.90 -11.24
N GLN A 73 -6.93 11.78 -10.50
CA GLN A 73 -5.79 11.51 -9.65
C GLN A 73 -5.52 9.99 -9.59
N ALA A 74 -4.25 9.60 -9.58
CA ALA A 74 -3.84 8.20 -9.40
C ALA A 74 -3.61 7.79 -7.93
N ARG A 75 -3.66 8.77 -7.01
CA ARG A 75 -3.45 8.57 -5.57
C ARG A 75 -4.45 9.42 -4.82
N VAL A 76 -5.27 8.78 -4.02
CA VAL A 76 -6.30 9.45 -3.22
C VAL A 76 -6.34 8.89 -1.81
N PHE A 77 -7.12 9.50 -0.92
CA PHE A 77 -7.35 8.98 0.43
C PHE A 77 -8.69 8.24 0.48
N GLU A 78 -8.81 7.35 1.45
CA GLU A 78 -10.09 6.75 1.80
C GLU A 78 -11.18 7.81 2.06
N ASP A 79 -12.42 7.50 1.70
CA ASP A 79 -13.59 8.39 1.71
C ASP A 79 -13.51 9.60 0.75
N SER A 80 -12.56 9.60 -0.20
CA SER A 80 -12.49 10.61 -1.24
C SER A 80 -13.01 10.13 -2.59
N ASP A 81 -13.26 11.09 -3.48
CA ASP A 81 -13.85 10.87 -4.79
C ASP A 81 -12.77 10.97 -5.89
N ILE A 82 -12.87 10.11 -6.91
CA ILE A 82 -12.08 10.21 -8.15
C ILE A 82 -13.02 10.49 -9.31
N ASP A 83 -12.69 11.48 -10.13
CA ASP A 83 -13.41 11.75 -11.38
C ASP A 83 -12.75 10.99 -12.52
N ILE A 84 -13.56 10.27 -13.29
CA ILE A 84 -13.11 9.42 -14.39
C ILE A 84 -13.79 9.91 -15.67
N THR A 85 -12.98 10.08 -16.72
CA THR A 85 -13.45 10.36 -18.07
C THR A 85 -13.02 9.23 -18.98
N LEU A 86 -13.97 8.43 -19.47
CA LEU A 86 -13.77 7.41 -20.49
C LEU A 86 -14.21 7.97 -21.84
N ARG A 87 -13.26 8.14 -22.74
CA ARG A 87 -13.48 8.58 -24.12
C ARG A 87 -13.50 7.38 -25.04
N ILE A 88 -14.50 7.32 -25.91
CA ILE A 88 -14.66 6.24 -26.89
C ILE A 88 -14.81 6.86 -28.26
N GLN A 89 -14.04 6.34 -29.22
CA GLN A 89 -14.00 6.82 -30.58
C GLN A 89 -14.37 5.71 -31.55
N ASN A 90 -15.31 6.01 -32.44
CA ASN A 90 -15.63 5.17 -33.59
C ASN A 90 -14.75 5.58 -34.79
N LEU A 91 -13.74 4.76 -35.08
CA LEU A 91 -12.83 4.93 -36.21
C LEU A 91 -13.44 4.49 -37.55
N SER A 92 -14.61 3.85 -37.55
CA SER A 92 -15.28 3.44 -38.79
C SER A 92 -16.04 4.61 -39.41
N ASN A 93 -16.42 4.47 -40.68
CA ASN A 93 -17.20 5.49 -41.39
C ASN A 93 -18.72 5.35 -41.14
N LEU A 94 -19.18 4.24 -40.53
CA LEU A 94 -20.59 3.96 -40.27
C LEU A 94 -20.93 4.21 -38.80
N SER A 95 -22.18 4.55 -38.50
CA SER A 95 -22.64 4.60 -37.12
C SER A 95 -22.74 3.20 -36.51
N LYS A 96 -22.58 3.13 -35.19
CA LYS A 96 -22.69 1.91 -34.40
C LYS A 96 -23.57 2.18 -33.20
N ILE A 97 -24.47 1.26 -32.88
CA ILE A 97 -25.16 1.27 -31.59
C ILE A 97 -24.25 0.54 -30.61
N LEU A 98 -23.84 1.26 -29.57
CA LEU A 98 -22.86 0.83 -28.58
C LEU A 98 -23.51 0.81 -27.20
N GLU A 99 -23.38 -0.32 -26.52
CA GLU A 99 -23.55 -0.44 -25.09
C GLU A 99 -22.15 -0.57 -24.47
N VAL A 100 -21.79 0.38 -23.63
CA VAL A 100 -20.46 0.48 -23.02
C VAL A 100 -20.63 0.41 -21.52
N ARG A 101 -19.79 -0.39 -20.86
CA ARG A 101 -19.63 -0.44 -19.41
C ARG A 101 -18.15 -0.40 -19.04
N ASP A 102 -17.76 0.56 -18.23
CA ASP A 102 -16.44 0.60 -17.61
C ASP A 102 -16.49 -0.15 -16.27
N SER A 103 -15.70 -1.22 -16.14
CA SER A 103 -15.71 -2.05 -14.94
C SER A 103 -15.01 -1.33 -13.79
N VAL A 104 -15.68 -1.24 -12.65
CA VAL A 104 -15.15 -0.61 -11.42
C VAL A 104 -14.99 -1.67 -10.32
N PRO A 105 -14.03 -1.49 -9.38
CA PRO A 105 -13.88 -2.42 -8.26
C PRO A 105 -15.18 -2.58 -7.45
N GLU A 106 -15.48 -3.80 -7.01
CA GLU A 106 -16.75 -4.13 -6.32
C GLU A 106 -17.00 -3.33 -5.04
N VAL A 107 -15.92 -2.94 -4.35
CA VAL A 107 -16.01 -2.15 -3.11
C VAL A 107 -16.32 -0.68 -3.36
N MET A 108 -16.34 -0.21 -4.61
CA MET A 108 -16.52 1.19 -4.97
C MET A 108 -17.88 1.45 -5.59
N ARG A 109 -18.36 2.69 -5.42
CA ARG A 109 -19.68 3.10 -5.91
C ARG A 109 -19.56 4.32 -6.81
N VAL A 110 -20.28 4.30 -7.94
CA VAL A 110 -20.47 5.48 -8.77
C VAL A 110 -21.41 6.45 -8.04
N LYS A 111 -20.86 7.59 -7.61
CA LYS A 111 -21.54 8.62 -6.83
C LYS A 111 -22.27 9.63 -7.72
N LYS A 112 -21.67 9.98 -8.86
CA LYS A 112 -22.22 10.91 -9.86
C LYS A 112 -21.94 10.42 -11.27
N GLY A 113 -22.82 10.75 -12.22
CA GLY A 113 -22.69 10.31 -13.61
C GLY A 113 -22.99 8.82 -13.79
N ALA A 114 -22.47 8.24 -14.86
CA ALA A 114 -22.65 6.82 -15.16
C ALA A 114 -21.38 6.25 -15.81
N ASN A 115 -20.92 5.10 -15.32
CA ASN A 115 -19.88 4.28 -15.94
C ASN A 115 -20.46 3.35 -17.03
N TYR A 116 -21.71 3.62 -17.46
CA TYR A 116 -22.46 2.86 -18.42
C TYR A 116 -23.20 3.80 -19.37
N ALA A 117 -23.24 3.46 -20.66
CA ALA A 117 -24.17 4.07 -21.59
C ALA A 117 -24.55 3.14 -22.74
N LEU A 118 -25.78 3.30 -23.20
CA LEU A 118 -26.29 2.79 -24.46
C LEU A 118 -26.52 3.97 -25.39
N MET A 119 -25.85 4.02 -26.54
CA MET A 119 -25.91 5.15 -27.46
C MET A 119 -25.61 4.77 -28.91
N GLU A 120 -26.06 5.59 -29.87
CA GLU A 120 -25.55 5.55 -31.23
C GLU A 120 -24.32 6.47 -31.34
N LEU A 121 -23.19 5.91 -31.79
CA LEU A 121 -21.97 6.65 -32.08
C LEU A 121 -21.73 6.70 -33.58
N GLY A 122 -21.89 7.90 -34.15
CA GLY A 122 -21.65 8.15 -35.57
C GLY A 122 -20.23 7.78 -36.02
N GLY A 123 -20.06 7.50 -37.31
CA GLY A 123 -18.75 7.23 -37.89
C GLY A 123 -17.79 8.41 -37.69
N ARG A 124 -16.52 8.11 -37.40
CA ARG A 124 -15.45 9.10 -37.11
C ARG A 124 -15.75 10.05 -35.95
N ARG A 125 -16.72 9.74 -35.08
CA ARG A 125 -17.06 10.55 -33.91
C ARG A 125 -16.51 9.95 -32.62
N GLU A 126 -16.42 10.79 -31.61
CA GLU A 126 -16.08 10.42 -30.24
C GLU A 126 -17.18 10.82 -29.27
N THR A 127 -17.21 10.15 -28.12
CA THR A 127 -18.11 10.42 -27.00
C THR A 127 -17.35 10.27 -25.68
N GLU A 128 -17.85 10.89 -24.62
CA GLU A 128 -17.25 10.84 -23.29
C GLU A 128 -18.29 10.37 -22.26
N LEU A 129 -17.89 9.38 -21.47
CA LEU A 129 -18.54 8.95 -20.25
C LEU A 129 -17.81 9.60 -19.07
N LYS A 130 -18.51 10.41 -18.29
CA LYS A 130 -17.97 11.07 -17.09
C LYS A 130 -18.70 10.57 -15.87
N TYR A 131 -17.93 10.06 -14.91
CA TYR A 131 -18.48 9.57 -13.66
C TYR A 131 -17.50 9.78 -12.50
N THR A 132 -18.05 9.92 -11.30
CA THR A 132 -17.29 10.09 -10.06
C THR A 132 -17.40 8.81 -9.24
N LEU A 133 -16.26 8.23 -8.87
CA LEU A 133 -16.15 7.01 -8.09
C LEU A 133 -15.79 7.34 -6.65
N GLU A 134 -16.59 6.86 -5.70
CA GLU A 134 -16.31 6.95 -4.27
C GLU A 134 -15.37 5.82 -3.85
N CYS A 135 -14.29 6.15 -3.13
CA CYS A 135 -13.24 5.23 -2.71
C CYS A 135 -13.32 4.95 -1.18
N PRO A 136 -14.16 4.01 -0.71
CA PRO A 136 -14.44 3.85 0.71
C PRO A 136 -13.38 3.06 1.48
N LEU A 137 -12.47 2.36 0.80
CA LEU A 137 -11.48 1.48 1.42
C LEU A 137 -10.10 1.74 0.85
N ARG A 138 -9.08 1.76 1.72
CA ARG A 138 -7.67 1.78 1.29
C ARG A 138 -7.33 0.53 0.45
N GLY A 139 -6.36 0.64 -0.44
CA GLY A 139 -5.95 -0.48 -1.28
C GLY A 139 -5.32 -0.06 -2.61
N PHE A 140 -4.81 -1.06 -3.31
CA PHE A 140 -4.45 -0.96 -4.72
C PHE A 140 -5.64 -1.44 -5.54
N TYR A 141 -6.09 -0.60 -6.48
CA TYR A 141 -7.26 -0.87 -7.28
C TYR A 141 -6.96 -0.61 -8.76
N THR A 142 -7.70 -1.31 -9.61
CA THR A 142 -7.64 -1.19 -11.05
C THR A 142 -9.04 -0.96 -11.58
N ILE A 143 -9.20 0.04 -12.46
CA ILE A 143 -10.42 0.23 -13.24
C ILE A 143 -10.24 -0.50 -14.58
N GLY A 144 -11.30 -1.12 -15.08
CA GLY A 144 -11.30 -1.89 -16.31
C GLY A 144 -11.48 -3.39 -16.10
N PRO A 145 -11.68 -4.16 -17.18
CA PRO A 145 -11.70 -3.71 -18.58
C PRO A 145 -12.98 -2.94 -18.95
N VAL A 146 -12.99 -2.34 -20.13
CA VAL A 146 -14.20 -1.71 -20.70
C VAL A 146 -14.95 -2.75 -21.53
N ALA A 147 -16.10 -3.20 -21.04
CA ALA A 147 -16.98 -4.09 -21.78
C ALA A 147 -17.80 -3.28 -22.79
N VAL A 148 -17.74 -3.68 -24.06
CA VAL A 148 -18.48 -3.05 -25.15
C VAL A 148 -19.30 -4.09 -25.88
N ARG A 149 -20.61 -3.86 -25.98
CA ARG A 149 -21.50 -4.61 -26.85
C ARG A 149 -21.87 -3.72 -28.03
N VAL A 150 -21.63 -4.20 -29.24
CA VAL A 150 -21.96 -3.52 -30.50
C VAL A 150 -23.13 -4.25 -31.13
N GLN A 151 -24.18 -3.51 -31.45
CA GLN A 151 -25.30 -4.00 -32.25
C GLN A 151 -25.11 -3.63 -33.72
N ASP A 152 -25.60 -4.48 -34.62
CA ASP A 152 -25.68 -4.14 -36.03
C ASP A 152 -26.75 -3.06 -36.28
N THR A 153 -26.72 -2.46 -37.48
CA THR A 153 -27.62 -1.36 -37.87
C THR A 153 -29.11 -1.75 -37.88
N PHE A 154 -29.44 -3.03 -37.97
CA PHE A 154 -30.80 -3.57 -37.91
C PHE A 154 -31.18 -4.07 -36.49
N GLY A 155 -30.24 -4.07 -35.54
CA GLY A 155 -30.46 -4.50 -34.15
C GLY A 155 -30.76 -6.00 -33.98
N LEU A 156 -30.46 -6.83 -34.99
CA LEU A 156 -30.81 -8.25 -34.99
C LEU A 156 -29.77 -9.11 -34.27
N PHE A 157 -28.51 -8.67 -34.28
CA PHE A 157 -27.38 -9.34 -33.68
C PHE A 157 -26.60 -8.36 -32.82
N HIS A 158 -26.08 -8.86 -31.70
CA HIS A 158 -25.11 -8.15 -30.89
C HIS A 158 -23.82 -8.97 -30.83
N ARG A 159 -22.71 -8.26 -30.64
CA ARG A 159 -21.40 -8.86 -30.38
C ARG A 159 -20.76 -8.12 -29.22
N GLU A 160 -20.21 -8.89 -28.29
CA GLU A 160 -19.55 -8.37 -27.09
C GLU A 160 -18.05 -8.46 -27.25
N LYS A 161 -17.34 -7.46 -26.74
CA LYS A 161 -15.88 -7.43 -26.67
C LYS A 161 -15.43 -6.65 -25.45
N GLU A 162 -14.38 -7.14 -24.81
CA GLU A 162 -13.68 -6.38 -23.78
C GLU A 162 -12.51 -5.62 -24.41
N ILE A 163 -12.47 -4.31 -24.17
CA ILE A 163 -11.28 -3.50 -24.44
C ILE A 163 -10.42 -3.59 -23.18
N HIS A 164 -9.23 -4.18 -23.33
CA HIS A 164 -8.23 -4.35 -22.26
C HIS A 164 -7.56 -3.01 -21.89
N LEU A 165 -8.37 -2.08 -21.38
CA LEU A 165 -7.96 -0.79 -20.86
C LEU A 165 -7.99 -0.87 -19.33
N TYR A 166 -6.80 -0.82 -18.72
CA TYR A 166 -6.61 -0.93 -17.27
C TYR A 166 -5.87 0.29 -16.74
N ASP A 167 -6.39 0.89 -15.69
CA ASP A 167 -5.77 2.04 -15.01
C ASP A 167 -5.71 1.75 -13.51
N ASP A 168 -4.49 1.70 -12.99
CA ASP A 168 -4.22 1.45 -11.58
C ASP A 168 -4.24 2.76 -10.80
N PHE A 169 -4.78 2.71 -9.59
CA PHE A 169 -4.74 3.81 -8.64
C PHE A 169 -4.64 3.29 -7.21
N LEU A 170 -4.20 4.18 -6.33
CA LEU A 170 -3.90 3.88 -4.94
C LEU A 170 -4.79 4.69 -4.02
N VAL A 171 -5.47 4.00 -3.09
CA VAL A 171 -6.25 4.62 -2.02
C VAL A 171 -5.48 4.47 -0.72
N PHE A 172 -5.00 5.58 -0.16
CA PHE A 172 -4.32 5.62 1.12
C PHE A 172 -5.31 5.50 2.29
N PRO A 173 -4.88 4.95 3.46
CA PRO A 173 -5.70 4.96 4.66
C PRO A 173 -6.13 6.39 5.02
N LYS A 174 -7.34 6.53 5.57
CA LYS A 174 -7.80 7.78 6.16
C LYS A 174 -6.84 8.23 7.27
N MET A 175 -6.52 9.52 7.29
CA MET A 175 -5.74 10.15 8.35
C MET A 175 -6.63 11.06 9.18
N GLU A 176 -6.42 11.04 10.49
CA GLU A 176 -7.05 11.92 11.45
C GLU A 176 -6.01 12.88 12.04
N ASP A 177 -6.41 14.13 12.28
CA ASP A 177 -5.54 15.12 12.91
C ASP A 177 -5.29 14.77 14.38
N VAL A 178 -4.11 14.27 14.69
CA VAL A 178 -3.66 14.01 16.05
C VAL A 178 -3.00 15.29 16.60
N LYS A 179 -3.69 16.04 17.46
CA LYS A 179 -3.17 17.33 17.96
C LYS A 179 -2.11 17.19 19.06
N ASP A 180 -2.17 16.10 19.83
CA ASP A 180 -1.18 15.76 20.87
C ASP A 180 -1.02 14.23 20.92
N ALA A 181 -0.09 13.64 20.14
CA ALA A 181 0.24 12.24 20.40
C ALA A 181 1.06 12.17 21.68
N PHE A 182 0.52 11.47 22.68
CA PHE A 182 1.03 11.40 24.05
C PHE A 182 2.36 10.63 24.21
N VAL A 183 2.93 10.17 23.10
CA VAL A 183 4.21 9.46 23.06
C VAL A 183 5.34 10.48 22.96
N LYS A 184 6.08 10.64 24.06
CA LYS A 184 7.30 11.45 24.10
C LYS A 184 8.50 10.52 24.19
N SER A 185 9.42 10.60 23.24
CA SER A 185 10.71 9.94 23.41
C SER A 185 11.43 10.48 24.63
N LYS A 186 11.97 9.57 25.44
CA LYS A 186 12.80 9.91 26.60
C LYS A 186 14.28 10.13 26.22
N VAL A 187 14.66 9.85 24.97
CA VAL A 187 16.07 9.88 24.52
C VAL A 187 16.21 10.74 23.25
N PRO A 188 16.89 11.89 23.32
CA PRO A 188 17.35 12.63 22.15
C PRO A 188 18.41 11.82 21.39
N LYS A 189 18.36 11.84 20.06
CA LYS A 189 19.28 11.07 19.23
C LYS A 189 20.69 11.69 19.21
N ILE A 190 21.72 10.84 19.27
CA ILE A 190 23.07 11.14 18.77
C ILE A 190 23.22 10.31 17.49
N PHE A 191 23.32 10.94 16.33
CA PHE A 191 23.36 10.23 15.05
C PHE A 191 24.80 10.03 14.58
N THR A 192 25.16 8.82 14.14
CA THR A 192 26.36 8.56 13.33
C THR A 192 25.94 7.91 12.01
N GLY A 193 26.05 8.65 10.91
CA GLY A 193 26.10 8.12 9.54
C GLY A 193 24.83 7.47 8.98
N ALA A 194 23.92 8.30 8.43
CA ALA A 194 23.18 7.96 7.21
C ALA A 194 22.75 9.25 6.53
N VAL A 195 22.93 9.32 5.21
CA VAL A 195 22.76 10.53 4.40
C VAL A 195 21.28 10.87 4.26
N ASN A 196 20.84 11.92 4.95
CA ASN A 196 19.61 12.64 4.65
C ASN A 196 19.94 14.07 4.23
N ILE A 197 18.95 14.78 3.67
CA ILE A 197 19.08 16.16 3.18
C ILE A 197 19.54 17.04 4.35
N ARG A 198 20.84 17.29 4.40
CA ARG A 198 21.49 17.89 5.53
C ARG A 198 21.10 19.37 5.60
N GLN A 199 20.61 19.82 6.75
CA GLN A 199 20.34 21.23 7.04
C GLN A 199 21.22 21.68 8.22
N PRO A 200 21.72 22.93 8.22
CA PRO A 200 22.54 23.44 9.31
C PRO A 200 21.72 23.50 10.61
N GLY A 201 22.33 23.07 11.72
CA GLY A 201 21.70 23.01 13.05
C GLY A 201 22.67 22.62 14.18
N GLU A 202 22.11 22.28 15.34
CA GLU A 202 22.88 21.98 16.57
C GLU A 202 23.04 20.49 16.86
N GLY A 203 23.21 19.64 15.84
CA GLY A 203 23.52 18.23 16.08
C GLY A 203 25.01 17.94 16.20
N SER A 204 25.36 16.65 16.22
CA SER A 204 26.75 16.19 16.41
C SER A 204 27.52 15.94 15.11
N ASN A 205 26.84 15.80 13.96
CA ASN A 205 27.47 15.48 12.68
C ASN A 205 27.92 16.71 11.93
N PHE A 206 29.13 16.69 11.36
CA PHE A 206 29.62 17.79 10.53
C PHE A 206 28.75 17.96 9.27
N TYR A 207 28.22 19.16 9.07
CA TYR A 207 27.43 19.53 7.90
C TYR A 207 28.27 20.26 6.86
N ASN A 208 28.83 21.42 7.23
CA ASN A 208 29.60 22.28 6.33
C ASN A 208 30.58 23.17 7.11
N LEU A 209 31.51 23.81 6.41
CA LEU A 209 32.34 24.91 6.91
C LEU A 209 31.77 26.23 6.43
N ARG A 210 31.61 27.19 7.34
CA ARG A 210 31.29 28.58 6.97
C ARG A 210 32.24 29.58 7.63
N GLU A 211 32.26 30.80 7.11
CA GLU A 211 32.97 31.90 7.76
C GLU A 211 32.32 32.23 9.12
N TYR A 212 33.17 32.53 10.10
CA TYR A 212 32.77 32.93 11.45
C TYR A 212 31.99 34.24 11.41
N ILE A 213 30.88 34.29 12.14
CA ILE A 213 30.09 35.50 12.37
C ILE A 213 30.21 35.88 13.85
N PRO A 214 30.40 37.16 14.19
CA PRO A 214 30.41 37.61 15.59
C PRO A 214 29.17 37.12 16.35
N GLY A 215 29.38 36.32 17.39
CA GLY A 215 28.34 35.64 18.15
C GLY A 215 28.43 34.10 18.10
N ASP A 216 29.22 33.56 17.17
CA ASP A 216 29.46 32.11 17.11
C ASP A 216 30.29 31.59 18.31
N PRO A 217 29.97 30.41 18.86
CA PRO A 217 30.75 29.84 19.95
C PRO A 217 32.18 29.49 19.50
N MET A 218 33.19 29.94 20.26
CA MET A 218 34.61 29.66 19.96
C MET A 218 34.95 28.17 19.88
N ARG A 219 34.22 27.32 20.62
CA ARG A 219 34.38 25.86 20.59
C ARG A 219 34.05 25.26 19.22
N LYS A 220 33.25 25.93 18.38
CA LYS A 220 32.91 25.47 17.02
C LYS A 220 33.91 25.91 15.96
N VAL A 221 34.93 26.72 16.31
CA VAL A 221 35.97 27.19 15.37
C VAL A 221 36.83 26.01 14.91
N ASN A 222 36.97 25.87 13.59
CA ASN A 222 37.84 24.87 12.98
C ASN A 222 39.22 25.49 12.71
N TRP A 223 40.11 25.40 13.71
CA TRP A 223 41.47 25.95 13.65
C TRP A 223 42.29 25.45 12.45
N LYS A 224 42.07 24.20 12.05
CA LYS A 224 42.76 23.58 10.91
C LYS A 224 42.27 24.13 9.57
N ALA A 225 40.97 24.44 9.45
CA ALA A 225 40.42 25.11 8.27
C ALA A 225 40.85 26.58 8.23
N MET A 226 40.85 27.26 9.39
CA MET A 226 41.33 28.64 9.52
C MET A 226 42.79 28.79 9.06
N ALA A 227 43.67 27.88 9.49
CA ALA A 227 45.08 27.89 9.10
C ALA A 227 45.31 27.76 7.59
N ARG A 228 44.36 27.18 6.84
CA ARG A 228 44.45 27.02 5.38
C ARG A 228 43.75 28.14 4.60
N ALA A 229 42.62 28.62 5.10
CA ALA A 229 41.79 29.62 4.41
C ALA A 229 42.21 31.06 4.73
N GLY A 230 43.00 31.30 5.78
CA GLY A 230 43.42 32.64 6.21
C GLY A 230 42.31 33.48 6.85
N LYS A 231 41.11 32.92 7.02
CA LYS A 231 39.94 33.52 7.65
C LYS A 231 39.38 32.58 8.71
N MET A 232 38.72 33.12 9.74
CA MET A 232 38.14 32.30 10.81
C MET A 232 36.95 31.50 10.28
N MET A 233 37.02 30.17 10.40
CA MET A 233 36.01 29.22 9.91
C MET A 233 35.38 28.47 11.07
N VAL A 234 34.07 28.21 10.98
CA VAL A 234 33.29 27.49 11.99
C VAL A 234 32.73 26.21 11.36
N ASN A 235 32.75 25.11 12.12
CA ASN A 235 32.03 23.90 11.77
C ASN A 235 30.53 24.10 11.99
N GLU A 236 29.75 24.06 10.92
CA GLU A 236 28.31 23.84 11.02
C GLU A 236 28.03 22.36 11.16
N PHE A 237 27.09 22.03 12.04
CA PHE A 237 26.66 20.66 12.26
C PHE A 237 25.26 20.45 11.67
N GLU A 238 24.92 19.21 11.38
CA GLU A 238 23.60 18.81 10.91
C GLU A 238 22.61 18.85 12.08
N ARG A 239 21.35 19.18 11.84
CA ARG A 239 20.32 19.15 12.90
C ARG A 239 19.88 17.71 13.20
N ASP A 240 19.96 17.27 14.46
CA ASP A 240 19.52 15.93 14.88
C ASP A 240 17.98 15.77 14.77
N ALA A 241 17.52 14.57 14.38
CA ALA A 241 16.10 14.19 14.48
C ALA A 241 15.68 14.13 15.95
N VAL A 242 14.46 14.59 16.26
CA VAL A 242 14.02 14.73 17.66
C VAL A 242 13.84 13.34 18.30
N SER A 243 13.33 12.35 17.57
CA SER A 243 13.12 10.97 18.04
C SER A 243 13.03 9.95 16.90
N ASP A 244 13.24 8.66 17.23
CA ASP A 244 13.04 7.53 16.32
C ASP A 244 11.83 6.72 16.75
N ILE A 245 10.76 6.80 15.96
CA ILE A 245 9.50 6.10 16.22
C ILE A 245 9.45 4.84 15.35
N ILE A 246 9.02 3.72 15.94
CA ILE A 246 8.75 2.49 15.20
C ILE A 246 7.27 2.19 15.36
N LEU A 247 6.54 2.13 14.25
CA LEU A 247 5.17 1.63 14.20
C LEU A 247 5.22 0.14 13.87
N ILE A 248 4.60 -0.71 14.68
CA ILE A 248 4.46 -2.14 14.43
C ILE A 248 2.97 -2.44 14.26
N ILE A 249 2.59 -3.03 13.14
CA ILE A 249 1.20 -3.31 12.79
C ILE A 249 1.00 -4.80 12.69
N ASP A 250 0.07 -5.31 13.49
CA ASP A 250 -0.45 -6.65 13.41
C ASP A 250 -1.40 -6.75 12.21
N SER A 251 -0.95 -7.45 11.18
CA SER A 251 -1.73 -7.82 10.01
C SER A 251 -1.90 -9.33 9.91
N ARG A 252 -1.92 -10.04 11.05
CA ARG A 252 -2.32 -11.45 11.10
C ARG A 252 -3.79 -11.60 10.71
N SER A 253 -4.20 -12.83 10.40
CA SER A 253 -5.57 -13.14 9.95
C SER A 253 -6.64 -12.68 10.95
N VAL A 254 -6.35 -12.73 12.26
CA VAL A 254 -7.24 -12.25 13.34
C VAL A 254 -7.57 -10.76 13.24
N ALA A 255 -6.72 -9.95 12.59
CA ALA A 255 -6.97 -8.52 12.44
C ALA A 255 -8.07 -8.20 11.40
N GLU A 256 -8.56 -9.19 10.64
CA GLU A 256 -9.71 -9.04 9.73
C GLU A 256 -11.06 -9.22 10.43
N THR A 257 -11.07 -9.55 11.72
CA THR A 257 -12.33 -9.77 12.46
C THR A 257 -13.18 -8.50 12.48
N GLY A 258 -14.34 -8.58 11.83
CA GLY A 258 -15.32 -7.49 11.68
C GLY A 258 -15.76 -7.29 10.22
N PRO A 259 -16.64 -6.30 9.96
CA PRO A 259 -16.95 -5.88 8.59
C PRO A 259 -15.71 -5.44 7.79
N VAL A 260 -15.75 -5.57 6.46
CA VAL A 260 -14.63 -5.18 5.56
C VAL A 260 -14.17 -3.73 5.77
N SER A 261 -15.11 -2.81 6.05
CA SER A 261 -14.84 -1.40 6.32
C SER A 261 -14.57 -1.06 7.78
N ARG A 262 -14.76 -2.03 8.69
CA ARG A 262 -14.66 -1.86 10.14
C ARG A 262 -14.06 -3.13 10.76
N ASN A 263 -12.74 -3.22 10.76
CA ASN A 263 -12.01 -4.29 11.41
C ASN A 263 -10.70 -3.75 11.99
N SER A 264 -10.08 -4.51 12.90
CA SER A 264 -8.90 -4.10 13.64
C SER A 264 -7.74 -3.64 12.74
N LEU A 265 -7.56 -4.24 11.56
CA LEU A 265 -6.53 -3.81 10.60
C LEU A 265 -6.87 -2.45 9.97
N VAL A 266 -8.13 -2.18 9.65
CA VAL A 266 -8.59 -0.87 9.14
C VAL A 266 -8.29 0.22 10.16
N TYR A 267 -8.64 0.00 11.42
CA TYR A 267 -8.34 0.95 12.49
C TYR A 267 -6.84 1.12 12.71
N SER A 268 -6.08 0.01 12.75
CA SER A 268 -4.62 0.03 12.91
C SER A 268 -3.92 0.80 11.78
N THR A 269 -4.32 0.62 10.53
CA THR A 269 -3.69 1.32 9.40
C THR A 269 -4.03 2.82 9.36
N ARG A 270 -5.27 3.20 9.70
CA ARG A 270 -5.67 4.62 9.86
C ARG A 270 -4.91 5.28 11.01
N ALA A 271 -4.80 4.61 12.15
CA ALA A 271 -4.03 5.09 13.29
C ALA A 271 -2.53 5.23 12.98
N ALA A 272 -1.95 4.22 12.32
CA ALA A 272 -0.55 4.28 11.89
C ALA A 272 -0.30 5.41 10.89
N ALA A 273 -1.19 5.63 9.93
CA ALA A 273 -1.10 6.73 8.97
C ALA A 273 -1.13 8.11 9.68
N SER A 274 -2.06 8.27 10.63
CA SER A 274 -2.24 9.48 11.42
C SER A 274 -1.02 9.75 12.33
N LEU A 275 -0.52 8.73 13.01
CA LEU A 275 0.68 8.82 13.85
C LEU A 275 1.93 9.11 13.02
N ALA A 276 2.09 8.46 11.87
CA ALA A 276 3.20 8.72 10.96
C ALA A 276 3.20 10.18 10.49
N GLN A 277 2.04 10.71 10.09
CA GLN A 277 1.89 12.12 9.72
C GLN A 277 2.27 13.04 10.89
N TYR A 278 1.77 12.76 12.09
CA TYR A 278 2.06 13.53 13.30
C TYR A 278 3.56 13.60 13.60
N PHE A 279 4.23 12.45 13.73
CA PHE A 279 5.66 12.40 14.08
C PHE A 279 6.53 12.99 12.97
N LEU A 280 6.23 12.71 11.69
CA LEU A 280 6.99 13.30 10.58
C LEU A 280 6.82 14.83 10.50
N SER A 281 5.65 15.36 10.89
CA SER A 281 5.43 16.82 10.97
C SER A 281 6.29 17.48 12.06
N ARG A 282 6.57 16.74 13.13
CA ARG A 282 7.48 17.13 14.22
C ARG A 282 8.97 16.92 13.91
N ARG A 283 9.29 16.44 12.70
CA ARG A 283 10.63 16.08 12.25
C ARG A 283 11.24 14.89 13.02
N ASP A 284 10.40 14.04 13.58
CA ASP A 284 10.82 12.72 14.06
C ASP A 284 11.07 11.80 12.85
N SER A 285 11.91 10.78 13.04
CA SER A 285 12.05 9.70 12.05
C SER A 285 11.06 8.58 12.37
N VAL A 286 10.39 8.06 11.35
CA VAL A 286 9.35 7.03 11.52
C VAL A 286 9.70 5.81 10.66
N GLY A 287 9.87 4.67 11.32
CA GLY A 287 9.93 3.35 10.70
C GLY A 287 8.60 2.61 10.84
N LEU A 288 8.38 1.62 9.99
CA LEU A 288 7.15 0.83 9.96
C LEU A 288 7.46 -0.64 9.80
N VAL A 289 6.80 -1.47 10.57
CA VAL A 289 6.86 -2.93 10.50
C VAL A 289 5.42 -3.43 10.40
N ILE A 290 5.12 -4.23 9.38
CA ILE A 290 3.82 -4.88 9.21
C ILE A 290 4.09 -6.39 9.23
N TYR A 291 3.37 -7.13 10.07
CA TYR A 291 3.59 -8.56 10.22
C TYR A 291 2.31 -9.38 10.16
N GLY A 292 2.37 -10.51 9.47
CA GLY A 292 1.26 -11.43 9.31
C GLY A 292 1.72 -12.79 8.78
N ASP A 293 1.62 -12.97 7.46
CA ASP A 293 2.25 -14.07 6.72
C ASP A 293 3.72 -13.79 6.43
N GLU A 294 4.04 -12.54 6.12
CA GLU A 294 5.39 -12.01 5.98
C GLU A 294 5.65 -10.88 6.99
N ILE A 295 6.93 -10.55 7.20
CA ILE A 295 7.33 -9.37 7.98
C ILE A 295 7.94 -8.35 7.02
N LEU A 296 7.16 -7.32 6.71
CA LEU A 296 7.59 -6.17 5.93
C LEU A 296 8.14 -5.10 6.85
N SER A 297 9.33 -4.58 6.53
CA SER A 297 9.97 -3.49 7.29
C SER A 297 10.32 -2.34 6.36
N VAL A 298 10.03 -1.12 6.81
CA VAL A 298 10.48 0.14 6.22
C VAL A 298 11.39 0.81 7.23
N ASP A 299 12.61 1.10 6.81
CA ASP A 299 13.57 1.81 7.65
C ASP A 299 13.06 3.20 8.03
N ARG A 300 13.51 3.65 9.20
CA ARG A 300 13.18 4.97 9.73
C ARG A 300 13.77 6.06 8.84
N ASP A 301 12.92 6.99 8.43
CA ASP A 301 13.33 8.19 7.69
C ASP A 301 12.41 9.36 8.06
N THR A 302 12.68 10.54 7.52
CA THR A 302 12.00 11.81 7.84
C THR A 302 11.32 12.41 6.61
N GLY A 303 10.44 13.39 6.84
CA GLY A 303 9.88 14.23 5.80
C GLY A 303 8.75 13.59 4.97
N LYS A 304 8.28 14.36 3.98
CA LYS A 304 7.07 14.00 3.20
C LYS A 304 7.23 12.76 2.33
N LYS A 305 8.44 12.52 1.81
CA LYS A 305 8.71 11.32 1.00
C LYS A 305 8.51 10.05 1.83
N GLN A 306 9.00 10.05 3.08
CA GLN A 306 8.79 8.94 3.98
C GLN A 306 7.31 8.71 4.24
N LEU A 307 6.52 9.77 4.49
CA LEU A 307 5.08 9.63 4.69
C LEU A 307 4.41 8.86 3.54
N TYR A 308 4.70 9.21 2.28
CA TYR A 308 4.15 8.50 1.12
C TYR A 308 4.60 7.04 1.02
N ILE A 309 5.84 6.71 1.39
CA ILE A 309 6.33 5.32 1.45
C ILE A 309 5.51 4.55 2.49
N LEU A 310 5.36 5.10 3.69
CA LEU A 310 4.59 4.50 4.77
C LEU A 310 3.12 4.29 4.36
N LEU A 311 2.45 5.33 3.85
CA LEU A 311 1.06 5.24 3.38
C LEU A 311 0.88 4.19 2.28
N THR A 312 1.84 4.05 1.36
CA THR A 312 1.80 3.02 0.32
C THR A 312 1.87 1.61 0.90
N LYS A 313 2.71 1.39 1.94
CA LYS A 313 2.77 0.10 2.63
C LYS A 313 1.51 -0.20 3.44
N LEU A 314 0.95 0.82 4.10
CA LEU A 314 -0.30 0.70 4.84
C LEU A 314 -1.50 0.41 3.94
N ALA A 315 -1.55 1.00 2.74
CA ALA A 315 -2.57 0.72 1.74
C ALA A 315 -2.52 -0.74 1.25
N GLY A 316 -1.32 -1.34 1.19
CA GLY A 316 -1.13 -2.75 0.81
C GLY A 316 -1.25 -3.76 1.94
N ALA A 317 -1.49 -3.33 3.18
CA ALA A 317 -1.56 -4.23 4.32
C ALA A 317 -2.85 -5.07 4.26
N MET A 318 -2.70 -6.38 4.20
CA MET A 318 -3.78 -7.37 4.22
C MET A 318 -3.66 -8.26 5.46
N ALA A 319 -4.78 -8.63 6.05
CA ALA A 319 -4.82 -9.54 7.20
C ALA A 319 -4.56 -10.97 6.72
N ARG A 320 -3.35 -11.49 6.94
CA ARG A 320 -2.93 -12.82 6.50
C ARG A 320 -1.92 -13.42 7.46
N GLY A 321 -1.84 -14.75 7.49
CA GLY A 321 -0.88 -15.48 8.29
C GLY A 321 -1.11 -15.35 9.80
N ASN A 322 -0.14 -15.86 10.57
CA ASN A 322 -0.21 -15.91 12.03
C ASN A 322 1.18 -15.81 12.68
N THR A 323 2.10 -15.04 12.09
CA THR A 323 3.46 -14.87 12.64
C THR A 323 3.40 -14.15 13.99
N PRO A 324 3.84 -14.76 15.10
CA PRO A 324 3.74 -14.13 16.42
C PRO A 324 4.61 -12.88 16.57
N LEU A 325 4.18 -11.93 17.41
CA LEU A 325 4.89 -10.68 17.68
C LEU A 325 6.31 -10.92 18.20
N LYS A 326 6.57 -12.01 18.91
CA LYS A 326 7.92 -12.37 19.38
C LYS A 326 8.91 -12.58 18.23
N VAL A 327 8.47 -13.14 17.10
CA VAL A 327 9.32 -13.32 15.91
C VAL A 327 9.72 -11.96 15.34
N VAL A 328 8.77 -11.04 15.26
CA VAL A 328 8.98 -9.65 14.81
C VAL A 328 9.96 -8.94 15.74
N THR A 329 9.71 -9.05 17.05
CA THR A 329 10.53 -8.47 18.11
C THR A 329 11.98 -8.92 17.96
N ASN A 330 12.23 -10.23 17.83
CA ASN A 330 13.57 -10.79 17.63
C ASN A 330 14.25 -10.28 16.35
N ARG A 331 13.49 -10.09 15.26
CA ARG A 331 14.00 -9.60 13.98
C ARG A 331 14.41 -8.12 14.04
N ILE A 332 13.60 -7.28 14.69
CA ILE A 332 13.85 -5.83 14.70
C ILE A 332 14.83 -5.41 15.79
N MET A 333 14.91 -6.16 16.89
CA MET A 333 15.72 -5.80 18.06
C MET A 333 17.18 -5.41 17.77
N PRO A 334 17.91 -6.07 16.84
CA PRO A 334 19.29 -5.71 16.52
C PRO A 334 19.43 -4.37 15.77
N HIS A 335 18.35 -3.87 15.17
CA HIS A 335 18.38 -2.73 14.22
C HIS A 335 17.78 -1.44 14.82
N ILE A 336 17.46 -1.46 16.12
CA ILE A 336 16.74 -0.38 16.80
C ILE A 336 17.53 0.14 18.02
N ASN A 337 17.60 1.46 18.17
CA ASN A 337 18.32 2.11 19.25
C ASN A 337 17.51 2.04 20.56
N LYS A 338 18.17 1.79 21.69
CA LYS A 338 17.50 1.78 23.01
C LYS A 338 16.75 3.10 23.27
N GLY A 339 15.61 3.02 23.94
CA GLY A 339 14.82 4.20 24.31
C GLY A 339 13.95 4.80 23.20
N SER A 340 14.00 4.26 21.98
CA SER A 340 13.07 4.63 20.91
C SER A 340 11.62 4.33 21.31
N PRO A 341 10.64 5.20 21.00
CA PRO A 341 9.25 4.83 21.14
C PRO A 341 8.83 3.75 20.14
N ILE A 342 8.23 2.68 20.65
CA ILE A 342 7.64 1.60 19.88
C ILE A 342 6.13 1.66 20.08
N ILE A 343 5.40 1.85 18.99
CA ILE A 343 3.94 1.89 18.99
C ILE A 343 3.44 0.66 18.25
N ILE A 344 2.79 -0.24 18.97
CA ILE A 344 2.23 -1.48 18.45
C ILE A 344 0.74 -1.29 18.24
N LEU A 345 0.26 -1.58 17.04
CA LEU A 345 -1.16 -1.58 16.68
C LEU A 345 -1.57 -3.02 16.46
N SER A 346 -2.29 -3.59 17.43
CA SER A 346 -2.66 -5.01 17.44
C SER A 346 -3.98 -5.23 18.17
N PRO A 347 -4.89 -6.07 17.66
CA PRO A 347 -6.09 -6.45 18.41
C PRO A 347 -5.77 -7.22 19.70
N LEU A 348 -4.51 -7.62 19.98
CA LEU A 348 -4.12 -8.38 21.17
C LEU A 348 -4.87 -9.72 21.31
N GLU A 349 -5.21 -10.32 20.17
CA GLU A 349 -5.93 -11.59 20.08
C GLU A 349 -5.01 -12.67 19.47
N ASP A 350 -5.19 -13.92 19.90
CA ASP A 350 -4.54 -15.12 19.35
C ASP A 350 -3.00 -15.06 19.22
N ASP A 351 -2.29 -14.36 20.12
CA ASP A 351 -0.84 -14.41 20.21
C ASP A 351 -0.36 -14.67 21.66
N PRO A 352 0.05 -15.92 21.98
CA PRO A 352 0.52 -16.27 23.32
C PRO A 352 1.88 -15.64 23.66
N THR A 353 2.56 -15.04 22.67
CA THR A 353 3.92 -14.51 22.81
C THR A 353 3.97 -13.01 23.07
N VAL A 354 2.83 -12.32 23.08
CA VAL A 354 2.77 -10.85 23.25
C VAL A 354 3.43 -10.42 24.55
N VAL A 355 3.11 -11.08 25.67
CA VAL A 355 3.69 -10.75 26.98
C VAL A 355 5.22 -10.83 26.93
N ASP A 356 5.76 -11.91 26.35
CA ASP A 356 7.22 -12.09 26.21
C ASP A 356 7.85 -11.10 25.23
N ALA A 357 7.14 -10.67 24.20
CA ALA A 357 7.59 -9.65 23.26
C ALA A 357 7.65 -8.26 23.92
N ILE A 358 6.59 -7.87 24.63
CA ILE A 358 6.55 -6.61 25.38
C ILE A 358 7.60 -6.60 26.48
N ARG A 359 7.77 -7.70 27.22
CA ARG A 359 8.81 -7.84 28.25
C ARG A 359 10.21 -7.58 27.68
N ASP A 360 10.52 -8.11 26.50
CA ASP A 360 11.81 -7.89 25.84
C ASP A 360 12.05 -6.43 25.45
N PHE A 361 11.02 -5.76 24.90
CA PHE A 361 11.12 -4.33 24.60
C PHE A 361 11.35 -3.52 25.88
N ARG A 362 10.58 -3.80 26.93
CA ARG A 362 10.70 -3.10 28.21
C ARG A 362 12.04 -3.36 28.90
N ALA A 363 12.57 -4.58 28.83
CA ALA A 363 13.90 -4.93 29.35
C ALA A 363 15.05 -4.17 28.68
N ARG A 364 14.84 -3.66 27.45
CA ARG A 364 15.80 -2.80 26.73
C ARG A 364 15.46 -1.32 26.80
N GLU A 365 14.59 -0.93 27.73
CA GLU A 365 14.21 0.45 28.02
C GLU A 365 13.46 1.15 26.87
N PHE A 366 12.83 0.40 25.96
CA PHE A 366 11.94 0.99 24.96
C PHE A 366 10.68 1.56 25.61
N ASP A 367 10.22 2.72 25.13
CA ASP A 367 8.92 3.25 25.50
C ASP A 367 7.84 2.59 24.64
N VAL A 368 7.07 1.68 25.24
CA VAL A 368 6.14 0.83 24.52
C VAL A 368 4.73 1.34 24.71
N THR A 369 4.08 1.70 23.61
CA THR A 369 2.64 1.99 23.56
C THR A 369 1.95 0.93 22.72
N VAL A 370 0.83 0.40 23.19
CA VAL A 370 0.00 -0.55 22.46
C VAL A 370 -1.35 0.11 22.24
N LEU A 371 -1.72 0.29 20.98
CA LEU A 371 -3.05 0.68 20.53
C LEU A 371 -3.79 -0.58 20.11
N SER A 372 -4.86 -0.92 20.81
CA SER A 372 -5.56 -2.17 20.59
C SER A 372 -6.99 -1.98 20.12
N PRO A 373 -7.23 -1.91 18.79
CA PRO A 373 -8.58 -1.88 18.25
C PRO A 373 -9.25 -3.24 18.48
N SER A 374 -10.16 -3.29 19.44
CA SER A 374 -10.87 -4.51 19.84
C SER A 374 -11.78 -5.01 18.72
N SER A 375 -11.78 -6.33 18.49
CA SER A 375 -12.68 -6.98 17.52
C SER A 375 -13.93 -7.59 18.18
N LEU A 376 -13.95 -7.72 19.52
CA LEU A 376 -14.97 -8.42 20.30
C LEU A 376 -16.39 -7.91 20.07
N GLU A 377 -16.56 -6.58 19.97
CA GLU A 377 -17.87 -5.99 19.72
C GLU A 377 -18.44 -6.41 18.36
N PHE A 378 -17.59 -6.49 17.33
CA PHE A 378 -18.02 -6.94 16.01
C PHE A 378 -18.46 -8.40 16.01
N GLU A 379 -17.79 -9.26 16.75
CA GLU A 379 -18.15 -10.67 16.85
C GLU A 379 -19.44 -10.89 17.64
N PHE A 380 -19.65 -10.10 18.70
CA PHE A 380 -20.89 -10.10 19.47
C PHE A 380 -22.07 -9.60 18.63
N ASP A 381 -21.92 -8.45 17.94
CA ASP A 381 -22.96 -7.89 17.07
C ASP A 381 -23.29 -8.80 15.89
N ALA A 382 -22.29 -9.49 15.34
CA ALA A 382 -22.47 -10.50 14.30
C ALA A 382 -23.08 -11.82 14.81
N ARG A 383 -23.39 -11.92 16.12
CA ARG A 383 -23.90 -13.13 16.79
C ARG A 383 -22.99 -14.35 16.62
N ARG A 384 -21.68 -14.13 16.46
CA ARG A 384 -20.66 -15.20 16.46
C ARG A 384 -20.30 -15.62 17.88
N LEU A 385 -20.42 -14.68 18.83
CA LEU A 385 -20.28 -14.92 20.25
C LEU A 385 -21.65 -14.84 20.93
N ASP A 386 -21.92 -15.79 21.82
CA ASP A 386 -23.01 -15.64 22.77
C ASP A 386 -22.56 -14.72 23.92
N ARG A 387 -23.50 -14.34 24.80
CA ARG A 387 -23.20 -13.44 25.91
C ARG A 387 -22.12 -14.02 26.84
N THR A 388 -22.16 -15.32 27.10
CA THR A 388 -21.17 -15.97 27.97
C THR A 388 -19.78 -15.96 27.34
N GLY A 389 -19.65 -16.31 26.06
CA GLY A 389 -18.39 -16.25 25.33
C GLY A 389 -17.81 -14.83 25.26
N TYR A 390 -18.65 -13.82 25.03
CA TYR A 390 -18.22 -12.41 25.07
C TYR A 390 -17.64 -12.02 26.43
N GLU A 391 -18.32 -12.34 27.55
CA GLU A 391 -17.83 -11.98 28.88
C GLU A 391 -16.52 -12.71 29.23
N VAL A 392 -16.35 -13.97 28.79
CA VAL A 392 -15.10 -14.73 28.97
C VAL A 392 -13.95 -14.07 28.21
N LEU A 393 -14.12 -13.81 26.91
CA LEU A 393 -13.07 -13.21 26.08
C LEU A 393 -12.73 -11.78 26.52
N LYS A 394 -13.74 -11.01 26.94
CA LYS A 394 -13.55 -9.69 27.53
C LYS A 394 -12.71 -9.77 28.81
N THR A 395 -13.01 -10.73 29.68
CA THR A 395 -12.23 -10.96 30.92
C THR A 395 -10.79 -11.37 30.61
N GLU A 396 -10.57 -12.28 29.67
CA GLU A 396 -9.22 -12.70 29.24
C GLU A 396 -8.42 -11.53 28.67
N ARG A 397 -9.07 -10.69 27.85
CA ARG A 397 -8.48 -9.45 27.32
C ARG A 397 -8.10 -8.47 28.44
N ASP A 398 -8.99 -8.23 29.40
CA ASP A 398 -8.72 -7.33 30.52
C ASP A 398 -7.53 -7.81 31.36
N ILE A 399 -7.41 -9.12 31.58
CA ILE A 399 -6.26 -9.74 32.25
C ILE A 399 -4.98 -9.49 31.44
N LEU A 400 -4.99 -9.75 30.13
CA LEU A 400 -3.85 -9.52 29.25
C LEU A 400 -3.42 -8.05 29.28
N ILE A 401 -4.36 -7.11 29.11
CA ILE A 401 -4.08 -5.67 29.16
C ILE A 401 -3.47 -5.27 30.51
N SER A 402 -4.01 -5.80 31.61
CA SER A 402 -3.46 -5.56 32.96
C SER A 402 -2.04 -6.10 33.10
N GLU A 403 -1.75 -7.28 32.56
CA GLU A 403 -0.40 -7.86 32.57
C GLU A 403 0.59 -7.02 31.77
N LEU A 404 0.21 -6.58 30.56
CA LEU A 404 1.04 -5.71 29.72
C LEU A 404 1.31 -4.35 30.39
N ARG A 405 0.31 -3.77 31.05
CA ARG A 405 0.49 -2.55 31.87
C ARG A 405 1.43 -2.80 33.06
N GLY A 406 1.35 -3.97 33.69
CA GLY A 406 2.27 -4.40 34.75
C GLY A 406 3.74 -4.47 34.30
N LEU A 407 4.00 -4.73 33.01
CA LEU A 407 5.34 -4.64 32.41
C LEU A 407 5.79 -3.19 32.10
N GLY A 408 4.93 -2.21 32.36
CA GLY A 408 5.16 -0.79 32.11
C GLY A 408 4.92 -0.36 30.66
N ALA A 409 4.17 -1.14 29.87
CA ALA A 409 3.67 -0.69 28.57
C ALA A 409 2.42 0.18 28.75
N ASN A 410 2.28 1.21 27.94
CA ASN A 410 1.07 2.02 27.89
C ASN A 410 0.07 1.36 26.94
N VAL A 411 -0.96 0.71 27.46
CA VAL A 411 -1.96 -0.01 26.65
C VAL A 411 -3.26 0.77 26.59
N MET A 412 -3.64 1.14 25.37
CA MET A 412 -4.88 1.82 25.02
C MET A 412 -5.83 0.81 24.39
N ASP A 413 -6.87 0.44 25.12
CA ASP A 413 -7.96 -0.33 24.54
C ASP A 413 -8.83 0.62 23.72
N TRP A 414 -8.96 0.33 22.44
CA TRP A 414 -9.61 1.22 21.48
C TRP A 414 -10.87 0.55 20.94
N GLU A 415 -12.00 1.13 21.31
CA GLU A 415 -13.29 0.78 20.70
C GLU A 415 -13.38 1.39 19.29
N PRO A 416 -13.72 0.60 18.27
CA PRO A 416 -13.83 1.04 16.88
C PRO A 416 -14.68 2.28 16.59
N ASP A 417 -15.68 2.59 17.42
CA ASP A 417 -16.53 3.77 17.28
C ASP A 417 -15.95 5.02 17.98
N MET A 418 -14.89 4.85 18.76
CA MET A 418 -14.17 5.94 19.42
C MET A 418 -13.21 6.61 18.43
N LEU A 419 -13.18 7.95 18.43
CA LEU A 419 -12.18 8.71 17.68
C LEU A 419 -10.76 8.35 18.16
N LEU A 420 -9.79 8.29 17.24
CA LEU A 420 -8.41 7.96 17.59
C LEU A 420 -7.83 8.94 18.62
N SER A 421 -8.15 10.23 18.48
CA SER A 421 -7.73 11.26 19.43
C SER A 421 -8.25 11.02 20.86
N THR A 422 -9.45 10.46 21.01
CA THR A 422 -10.04 10.08 22.29
C THR A 422 -9.36 8.85 22.87
N ALA A 423 -9.12 7.82 22.04
CA ALA A 423 -8.40 6.62 22.45
C ALA A 423 -6.98 6.94 22.93
N LEU A 424 -6.29 7.84 22.21
CA LEU A 424 -4.97 8.34 22.60
C LEU A 424 -5.01 9.13 23.93
N ALA A 425 -6.08 9.89 24.19
CA ALA A 425 -6.23 10.71 25.41
C ALA A 425 -6.54 9.91 26.69
N GLY A 426 -7.17 8.73 26.56
CA GLY A 426 -7.48 7.83 27.67
C GLY A 426 -6.25 7.32 28.45
N ALA A 427 -5.05 7.42 27.87
CA ALA A 427 -3.78 7.05 28.51
C ALA A 427 -3.36 7.93 29.71
N ARG A 428 -4.16 8.92 30.12
CA ARG A 428 -3.88 9.78 31.29
C ARG A 428 -4.35 9.20 32.63
N GLY A 429 -5.09 8.08 32.63
CA GLY A 429 -5.98 7.73 33.74
C GLY A 429 -5.48 6.75 34.80
N PHE A 430 -4.26 6.21 34.74
CA PHE A 430 -3.77 5.22 35.72
C PHE A 430 -2.30 5.39 36.07
#